data_AF-A0A9P0EGZ3-F1
#
_entry.id   AF-A0A9P0EGZ3-F1
#
_cell.length_a   1.000
_cell.length_b   1.000
_cell.length_c   1.000
_cell.angle_alpha   90.00
_cell.angle_beta   90.00
_cell.angle_gamma   90.00
#
_symmetry.space_group_name_H-M   'P 1'
#
loop_
_entity.id
_entity.type
_entity.pdbx_description
1 polymer ?
#
loop_
_entity_poly.entity_id
_entity_poly.type
_entity_poly.pdbx_seq_one_letter_code
_entity_poly.pdbx_strand_id
1 'polypeptide(L)'
;MEVCVDNLESAINAEKGGAMKLELCSTNNDGGLTPSLGLLRIIKKNVNIPVIVMIRPRTGDYIYSDEEIEIMSEDIKIYKEHGADGFVFGIVTPEGKVDVKNCSKLIEQAGNLPVTFSRAFDIIKEPLERMEEIISLGFERILTSGLQETACQGIPLLKQLMEASKDRIVVMPGAVHFFIMEVCVDNLESAVNAELGGAMRLELCSALNDGGLTPSIGFLKIVKKKVKIPVFVMIRPRPGDFIYSDDEIEIMSEDIKILKECGADGFVFGITTSEGEVDIKNCSKLMKLARSHPVTYHRAFDGVKDPLKSMEEIISLGFQRILTSGLQGSAIQGASLLRQLIESSRGRIIIMPGAGINPENLHIILKVT
;
A
#
# COMPACT_ATOMS: atom_id res chain seq x y z
N MET A 1 -0.02 -13.49 1.35
CA MET A 1 -0.36 -12.30 0.54
C MET A 1 0.58 -12.24 -0.67
N GLU A 2 0.05 -12.06 -1.88
CA GLU A 2 0.81 -11.81 -3.11
C GLU A 2 0.86 -10.31 -3.38
N VAL A 3 2.02 -9.79 -3.76
CA VAL A 3 2.22 -8.34 -3.97
C VAL A 3 2.90 -8.13 -5.32
N CYS A 4 2.31 -7.28 -6.17
CA CYS A 4 2.91 -6.84 -7.43
C CYS A 4 4.07 -5.87 -7.15
N VAL A 5 5.21 -6.09 -7.81
CA VAL A 5 6.42 -5.29 -7.65
C VAL A 5 7.07 -5.06 -9.01
N ASP A 6 7.66 -3.88 -9.18
CA ASP A 6 8.29 -3.45 -10.43
C ASP A 6 9.76 -2.99 -10.25
N ASN A 7 10.27 -3.04 -9.01
CA ASN A 7 11.64 -2.66 -8.68
C ASN A 7 12.15 -3.40 -7.43
N LEU A 8 13.45 -3.27 -7.14
CA LEU A 8 14.08 -3.97 -6.02
C LEU A 8 13.57 -3.46 -4.65
N GLU A 9 13.36 -2.15 -4.52
CA GLU A 9 12.96 -1.55 -3.24
C GLU A 9 11.55 -2.01 -2.85
N SER A 10 10.61 -2.02 -3.80
CA SER A 10 9.26 -2.52 -3.59
C SER A 10 9.24 -4.01 -3.25
N ALA A 11 10.09 -4.83 -3.90
CA ALA A 11 10.27 -6.24 -3.56
C ALA A 11 10.74 -6.48 -2.12
N ILE A 12 11.78 -5.78 -1.68
CA ILE A 12 12.31 -5.89 -0.31
C ILE A 12 11.27 -5.41 0.71
N ASN A 13 10.59 -4.30 0.43
CA ASN A 13 9.57 -3.75 1.31
C ASN A 13 8.35 -4.68 1.40
N ALA A 14 7.95 -5.32 0.30
CA ALA A 14 6.88 -6.31 0.30
C ALA A 14 7.23 -7.52 1.17
N GLU A 15 8.44 -8.08 1.06
CA GLU A 15 8.88 -9.19 1.92
C GLU A 15 8.92 -8.79 3.40
N LYS A 16 9.52 -7.64 3.72
CA LYS A 16 9.51 -7.10 5.10
C LYS A 16 8.10 -6.84 5.63
N GLY A 17 7.17 -6.50 4.74
CA GLY A 17 5.75 -6.34 5.02
C GLY A 17 4.96 -7.65 5.15
N GLY A 18 5.61 -8.81 5.05
CA GLY A 18 4.97 -10.12 5.20
C GLY A 18 4.34 -10.67 3.92
N ALA A 19 4.76 -10.18 2.74
CA ALA A 19 4.40 -10.83 1.48
C ALA A 19 4.91 -12.28 1.49
N MET A 20 4.08 -13.20 0.99
CA MET A 20 4.40 -14.63 0.90
C MET A 20 4.96 -15.00 -0.47
N LYS A 21 4.76 -14.15 -1.47
CA LYS A 21 5.25 -14.26 -2.84
C LYS A 21 5.12 -12.91 -3.55
N LEU A 22 5.91 -12.72 -4.60
CA LEU A 22 5.92 -11.53 -5.43
C LEU A 22 5.41 -11.85 -6.83
N GLU A 23 4.62 -10.95 -7.40
CA GLU A 23 4.36 -10.90 -8.84
C GLU A 23 5.27 -9.82 -9.44
N LEU A 24 6.21 -10.22 -10.31
CA LEU A 24 7.21 -9.33 -10.90
C LEU A 24 6.79 -8.87 -12.30
N CYS A 25 6.70 -7.56 -12.49
CA CYS A 25 6.40 -6.90 -13.76
C CYS A 25 7.39 -5.75 -14.03
N SER A 26 7.44 -5.22 -15.26
CA SER A 26 8.21 -3.99 -15.55
C SER A 26 7.45 -2.71 -15.22
N THR A 27 6.14 -2.80 -15.00
CA THR A 27 5.25 -1.70 -14.61
C THR A 27 4.05 -2.27 -13.88
N ASN A 28 3.60 -1.58 -12.83
CA ASN A 28 2.36 -1.94 -12.13
C ASN A 28 1.08 -1.45 -12.84
N ASN A 29 1.22 -0.63 -13.89
CA ASN A 29 0.09 -0.12 -14.65
C ASN A 29 -0.41 -1.12 -15.70
N ASP A 30 -1.66 -0.91 -16.15
CA ASP A 30 -2.29 -1.62 -17.27
C ASP A 30 -2.32 -3.16 -17.17
N GLY A 31 -2.15 -3.73 -15.98
CA GLY A 31 -2.12 -5.18 -15.76
C GLY A 31 -0.74 -5.82 -15.91
N GLY A 32 0.32 -5.03 -15.92
CA GLY A 32 1.71 -5.50 -15.92
C GLY A 32 2.24 -5.89 -17.30
N LEU A 33 3.56 -5.78 -17.46
CA LEU A 33 4.31 -6.22 -18.64
C LEU A 33 5.47 -7.12 -18.23
N THR A 34 6.00 -7.90 -19.17
CA THR A 34 7.20 -8.71 -18.94
C THR A 34 8.33 -7.85 -18.37
N PRO A 35 8.93 -8.21 -17.22
CA PRO A 35 10.05 -7.47 -16.63
C PRO A 35 11.32 -7.61 -17.48
N SER A 36 12.43 -7.01 -17.04
CA SER A 36 13.75 -7.34 -17.60
C SER A 36 14.37 -8.53 -16.84
N LEU A 37 15.16 -9.34 -17.53
CA LEU A 37 15.91 -10.43 -16.89
C LEU A 37 16.86 -9.92 -15.78
N GLY A 38 17.44 -8.73 -15.97
CA GLY A 38 18.29 -8.08 -14.97
C GLY A 38 17.54 -7.82 -13.66
N LEU A 39 16.28 -7.37 -13.76
CA LEU A 39 15.44 -7.12 -12.59
C LEU A 39 15.14 -8.40 -11.81
N LEU A 40 14.73 -9.48 -12.48
CA LEU A 40 14.51 -10.78 -11.82
C LEU A 40 15.76 -11.23 -11.08
N ARG A 41 16.93 -11.22 -11.75
CA ARG A 41 18.19 -11.71 -11.17
C ARG A 41 18.58 -10.93 -9.92
N ILE A 42 18.37 -9.63 -9.90
CA ILE A 42 18.67 -8.80 -8.73
C ILE A 42 17.66 -9.04 -7.61
N ILE A 43 16.37 -9.17 -7.91
CA ILE A 43 15.35 -9.48 -6.90
C ILE A 43 15.60 -10.85 -6.27
N LYS A 44 15.80 -11.91 -7.06
CA LYS A 44 16.08 -13.27 -6.57
C LYS A 44 17.33 -13.38 -5.69
N LYS A 45 18.27 -12.42 -5.78
CA LYS A 45 19.44 -12.33 -4.89
C LYS A 45 19.16 -11.67 -3.55
N ASN A 46 18.07 -10.90 -3.44
CA ASN A 46 17.79 -10.02 -2.31
C ASN A 46 16.49 -10.35 -1.56
N VAL A 47 15.65 -11.24 -2.10
CA VAL A 47 14.43 -11.72 -1.42
C VAL A 47 14.45 -13.24 -1.34
N ASN A 48 13.83 -13.80 -0.30
CA ASN A 48 13.77 -15.24 -0.02
C ASN A 48 12.39 -15.86 -0.28
N ILE A 49 11.43 -15.06 -0.74
CA ILE A 49 10.08 -15.51 -1.11
C ILE A 49 9.96 -15.80 -2.62
N PRO A 50 9.01 -16.66 -3.05
CA PRO A 50 8.79 -16.97 -4.46
C PRO A 50 8.51 -15.72 -5.32
N VAL A 51 9.02 -15.71 -6.55
CA VAL A 51 8.86 -14.66 -7.55
C VAL A 51 8.20 -15.23 -8.80
N ILE A 52 6.95 -14.83 -9.03
CA ILE A 52 6.13 -15.20 -10.18
C ILE A 52 6.31 -14.11 -11.24
N VAL A 53 6.66 -14.46 -12.48
CA VAL A 53 7.01 -13.49 -13.52
C VAL A 53 5.82 -13.24 -14.45
N MET A 54 5.45 -11.97 -14.66
CA MET A 54 4.52 -11.60 -15.71
C MET A 54 5.11 -11.90 -17.08
N ILE A 55 4.35 -12.55 -17.95
CA ILE A 55 4.68 -12.83 -19.35
C ILE A 55 3.63 -12.14 -20.20
N ARG A 56 3.97 -10.94 -20.65
CA ARG A 56 3.11 -10.08 -21.46
C ARG A 56 3.95 -9.06 -22.24
N PRO A 57 4.16 -9.25 -23.55
CA PRO A 57 5.13 -8.49 -24.32
C PRO A 57 4.70 -7.03 -24.58
N ARG A 58 3.40 -6.74 -24.54
CA ARG A 58 2.84 -5.40 -24.74
C ARG A 58 1.52 -5.19 -24.00
N THR A 59 1.12 -3.93 -23.87
CA THR A 59 -0.20 -3.54 -23.36
C THR A 59 -1.28 -3.83 -24.38
N GLY A 60 -2.54 -3.74 -23.95
CA GLY A 60 -3.71 -3.85 -24.82
C GLY A 60 -4.55 -5.10 -24.57
N ASP A 61 -5.02 -5.68 -25.66
CA ASP A 61 -6.16 -6.56 -25.82
C ASP A 61 -5.98 -8.03 -25.43
N TYR A 62 -4.76 -8.47 -25.07
CA TYR A 62 -4.44 -9.87 -24.76
C TYR A 62 -4.67 -10.85 -25.93
N ILE A 63 -4.77 -10.33 -27.15
CA ILE A 63 -4.82 -11.11 -28.39
C ILE A 63 -3.44 -10.98 -29.02
N TYR A 64 -2.75 -12.09 -29.27
CA TYR A 64 -1.35 -12.09 -29.70
C TYR A 64 -1.18 -12.74 -31.07
N SER A 65 -0.25 -12.24 -31.87
CA SER A 65 0.18 -12.90 -33.11
C SER A 65 1.00 -14.17 -32.79
N ASP A 66 1.19 -15.04 -33.79
CA ASP A 66 2.01 -16.24 -33.62
C ASP A 66 3.46 -15.88 -33.22
N GLU A 67 4.03 -14.81 -33.77
CA GLU A 67 5.36 -14.31 -33.40
C GLU A 67 5.41 -13.81 -31.95
N GLU A 68 4.36 -13.15 -31.47
CA GLU A 68 4.27 -12.70 -30.08
C GLU A 68 4.18 -13.89 -29.12
N ILE A 69 3.45 -14.95 -29.49
CA ILE A 69 3.38 -16.20 -28.71
C ILE A 69 4.76 -16.88 -28.67
N GLU A 70 5.54 -16.85 -29.76
CA GLU A 70 6.91 -17.35 -29.76
C GLU A 70 7.83 -16.55 -28.82
N ILE A 71 7.70 -15.22 -28.80
CA ILE A 71 8.43 -14.36 -27.86
C ILE A 71 8.07 -14.72 -26.42
N MET A 72 6.77 -14.83 -26.10
CA MET A 72 6.30 -15.21 -24.76
C MET A 72 6.83 -16.58 -24.32
N SER A 73 6.89 -17.54 -25.25
CA SER A 73 7.44 -18.88 -25.00
C SER A 73 8.94 -18.82 -24.69
N GLU A 74 9.72 -18.04 -25.44
CA GLU A 74 11.15 -17.88 -25.18
C GLU A 74 11.41 -17.12 -23.86
N ASP A 75 10.58 -16.12 -23.53
CA ASP A 75 10.63 -15.45 -22.23
C ASP A 75 10.42 -16.45 -21.08
N ILE A 76 9.39 -17.30 -21.13
CA ILE A 76 9.14 -18.33 -20.12
C ILE A 76 10.36 -19.23 -19.95
N LYS A 77 10.95 -19.69 -21.06
CA LYS A 77 12.15 -20.53 -21.06
C LYS A 77 13.31 -19.85 -20.34
N ILE A 78 13.63 -18.62 -20.76
CA ILE A 78 14.73 -17.84 -20.20
C ILE A 78 14.49 -17.61 -18.70
N TYR A 79 13.30 -17.17 -18.31
CA TYR A 79 13.00 -16.89 -16.91
C TYR A 79 13.05 -18.12 -16.02
N LYS A 80 12.58 -19.26 -16.52
CA LYS A 80 12.69 -20.57 -15.85
C LYS A 80 14.13 -20.96 -15.60
N GLU A 81 15.01 -20.83 -16.60
CA GLU A 81 16.46 -21.09 -16.46
C GLU A 81 17.14 -20.16 -15.43
N HIS A 82 16.52 -19.01 -15.13
CA HIS A 82 17.04 -18.02 -14.20
C HIS A 82 16.31 -17.97 -12.85
N GLY A 83 15.52 -19.01 -12.54
CA GLY A 83 14.96 -19.23 -11.21
C GLY A 83 13.66 -18.47 -10.94
N ALA A 84 12.88 -18.16 -11.97
CA ALA A 84 11.46 -17.81 -11.78
C ALA A 84 10.71 -18.97 -11.11
N ASP A 85 9.83 -18.65 -10.17
CA ASP A 85 9.08 -19.64 -9.38
C ASP A 85 7.66 -19.88 -9.94
N GLY A 86 7.32 -19.26 -11.06
CA GLY A 86 6.02 -19.36 -11.72
C GLY A 86 5.79 -18.24 -12.74
N PHE A 87 4.66 -18.28 -13.43
CA PHE A 87 4.33 -17.32 -14.48
C PHE A 87 2.90 -16.80 -14.39
N VAL A 88 2.70 -15.56 -14.83
CA VAL A 88 1.38 -14.96 -15.02
C VAL A 88 1.22 -14.59 -16.50
N PHE A 89 0.20 -15.13 -17.15
CA PHE A 89 -0.16 -14.77 -18.53
C PHE A 89 -1.63 -15.08 -18.79
N GLY A 90 -2.19 -14.51 -19.84
CA GLY A 90 -3.56 -14.80 -20.26
C GLY A 90 -3.71 -14.37 -21.70
N ILE A 91 -4.27 -15.25 -22.51
CA ILE A 91 -4.43 -15.05 -23.95
C ILE A 91 -5.88 -15.29 -24.29
N VAL A 92 -6.46 -14.36 -25.04
CA VAL A 92 -7.85 -14.44 -25.47
C VAL A 92 -7.95 -14.41 -26.98
N THR A 93 -9.03 -14.97 -27.50
CA THR A 93 -9.40 -14.86 -28.91
C THR A 93 -10.15 -13.55 -29.15
N PRO A 94 -10.24 -13.05 -30.40
CA PRO A 94 -11.03 -11.88 -30.76
C PRO A 94 -12.51 -11.95 -30.34
N GLU A 95 -13.05 -13.16 -30.18
CA GLU A 95 -14.43 -13.38 -29.74
C GLU A 95 -14.62 -13.16 -28.22
N GLY A 96 -13.53 -13.01 -27.46
CA GLY A 96 -13.52 -12.91 -26.00
C GLY A 96 -13.53 -14.26 -25.30
N LYS A 97 -12.96 -15.30 -25.93
CA LYS A 97 -12.77 -16.64 -25.34
C LYS A 97 -11.32 -16.85 -24.91
N VAL A 98 -11.07 -17.87 -24.10
CA VAL A 98 -9.69 -18.28 -23.78
C VAL A 98 -9.05 -18.88 -25.02
N ASP A 99 -7.84 -18.44 -25.37
CA ASP A 99 -7.08 -19.07 -26.44
C ASP A 99 -6.43 -20.36 -25.92
N VAL A 100 -7.20 -21.44 -25.95
CA VAL A 100 -6.81 -22.76 -25.43
C VAL A 100 -5.52 -23.26 -26.06
N LYS A 101 -5.35 -23.09 -27.38
CA LYS A 101 -4.18 -23.58 -28.13
C LYS A 101 -2.91 -22.89 -27.64
N ASN A 102 -2.92 -21.56 -27.62
CA ASN A 102 -1.71 -20.80 -27.27
C ASN A 102 -1.44 -20.83 -25.77
N CYS A 103 -2.48 -20.84 -24.92
CA CYS A 103 -2.29 -21.07 -23.48
C CYS A 103 -1.65 -22.44 -23.22
N SER A 104 -2.13 -23.52 -23.85
CA SER A 104 -1.55 -24.86 -23.68
C SER A 104 -0.06 -24.90 -24.05
N LYS A 105 0.34 -24.21 -25.13
CA LYS A 105 1.75 -24.11 -25.55
C LYS A 105 2.62 -23.45 -24.46
N LEU A 106 2.15 -22.35 -23.86
CA LEU A 106 2.91 -21.66 -22.82
C LEU A 106 2.94 -22.43 -21.50
N ILE A 107 1.86 -23.15 -21.16
CA ILE A 107 1.82 -24.03 -19.97
C ILE A 107 2.82 -25.18 -20.14
N GLU A 108 2.90 -25.81 -21.31
CA GLU A 108 3.89 -26.84 -21.60
C GLU A 108 5.33 -26.30 -21.43
N GLN A 109 5.59 -25.08 -21.91
CA GLN A 109 6.87 -24.41 -21.74
C GLN A 109 7.20 -24.13 -20.26
N ALA A 110 6.21 -23.70 -19.47
CA ALA A 110 6.35 -23.50 -18.03
C ALA A 110 6.67 -24.82 -17.30
N GLY A 111 6.13 -25.95 -17.79
CA GLY A 111 6.30 -27.29 -17.21
C GLY A 111 5.62 -27.39 -15.85
N ASN A 112 6.36 -27.80 -14.82
CA ASN A 112 5.81 -27.99 -13.47
C ASN A 112 5.71 -26.68 -12.65
N LEU A 113 6.05 -25.53 -13.23
CA LEU A 113 5.97 -24.26 -12.53
C LEU A 113 4.52 -23.75 -12.52
N PRO A 114 4.04 -23.19 -11.40
CA PRO A 114 2.67 -22.73 -11.28
C PRO A 114 2.39 -21.58 -12.25
N VAL A 115 1.21 -21.62 -12.86
CA VAL A 115 0.74 -20.61 -13.81
C VAL A 115 -0.56 -19.96 -13.35
N THR A 116 -0.65 -18.64 -13.50
CA THR A 116 -1.81 -17.81 -13.17
C THR A 116 -2.40 -17.22 -14.44
N PHE A 117 -3.71 -17.37 -14.64
CA PHE A 117 -4.41 -16.68 -15.72
C PHE A 117 -4.54 -15.20 -15.37
N SER A 118 -3.99 -14.33 -16.20
CA SER A 118 -3.87 -12.89 -15.92
C SER A 118 -5.22 -12.16 -15.97
N ARG A 119 -5.17 -10.83 -15.82
CA ARG A 119 -6.32 -9.92 -16.02
C ARG A 119 -6.92 -9.93 -17.42
N ALA A 120 -6.37 -10.73 -18.35
CA ALA A 120 -7.10 -11.14 -19.55
C ALA A 120 -8.50 -11.69 -19.22
N PHE A 121 -8.70 -12.25 -18.02
CA PHE A 121 -10.00 -12.68 -17.53
C PHE A 121 -11.04 -11.55 -17.51
N ASP A 122 -10.64 -10.30 -17.27
CA ASP A 122 -11.56 -9.16 -17.13
C ASP A 122 -12.19 -8.72 -18.46
N ILE A 123 -11.74 -9.27 -19.60
CA ILE A 123 -12.26 -8.97 -20.94
C ILE A 123 -12.93 -10.16 -21.63
N ILE A 124 -13.05 -11.31 -20.95
CA ILE A 124 -13.71 -12.49 -21.52
C ILE A 124 -15.24 -12.41 -21.41
N LYS A 125 -15.92 -13.19 -22.24
CA LYS A 125 -17.36 -13.44 -22.13
C LYS A 125 -17.63 -14.75 -21.39
N GLU A 126 -18.75 -14.82 -20.68
CA GLU A 126 -19.22 -16.03 -19.97
C GLU A 126 -18.19 -16.53 -18.92
N PRO A 127 -17.86 -15.72 -17.91
CA PRO A 127 -16.72 -15.94 -17.02
C PRO A 127 -16.75 -17.28 -16.27
N LEU A 128 -17.93 -17.78 -15.90
CA LEU A 128 -18.07 -19.07 -15.23
C LEU A 128 -17.70 -20.25 -16.15
N GLU A 129 -18.10 -20.21 -17.41
CA GLU A 129 -17.76 -21.24 -18.39
C GLU A 129 -16.27 -21.18 -18.72
N ARG A 130 -15.74 -19.98 -18.94
CA ARG A 130 -14.31 -19.79 -19.23
C ARG A 130 -13.42 -20.16 -18.05
N MET A 131 -13.88 -20.01 -16.81
CA MET A 131 -13.17 -20.52 -15.64
C MET A 131 -12.99 -22.04 -15.69
N GLU A 132 -13.99 -22.80 -16.16
CA GLU A 132 -13.86 -24.25 -16.34
C GLU A 132 -12.81 -24.60 -17.40
N GLU A 133 -12.76 -23.85 -18.50
CA GLU A 133 -11.70 -23.99 -19.52
C GLU A 133 -10.31 -23.72 -18.93
N ILE A 134 -10.17 -22.64 -18.14
CA ILE A 134 -8.92 -22.27 -17.46
C ILE A 134 -8.48 -23.36 -16.46
N ILE A 135 -9.41 -23.91 -15.69
CA ILE A 135 -9.15 -25.06 -14.80
C ILE A 135 -8.67 -26.26 -15.62
N SER A 136 -9.35 -26.57 -16.74
CA SER A 136 -9.00 -27.73 -17.57
C SER A 136 -7.64 -27.63 -18.24
N LEU A 137 -7.17 -26.41 -18.51
CA LEU A 137 -5.84 -26.12 -19.04
C LEU A 137 -4.72 -26.33 -18.02
N GLY A 138 -5.05 -26.36 -16.72
CA GLY A 138 -4.08 -26.55 -15.63
C GLY A 138 -3.61 -25.26 -14.97
N PHE A 139 -4.31 -24.14 -15.14
CA PHE A 139 -4.05 -22.95 -14.33
C PHE A 139 -4.43 -23.18 -12.87
N GLU A 140 -3.57 -22.74 -11.96
CA GLU A 140 -3.81 -22.87 -10.51
C GLU A 140 -4.52 -21.65 -9.93
N ARG A 141 -4.49 -20.53 -10.67
CA ARG A 141 -4.96 -19.23 -10.20
C ARG A 141 -5.58 -18.41 -11.34
N ILE A 142 -6.54 -17.55 -11.01
CA ILE A 142 -7.08 -16.50 -11.89
C ILE A 142 -6.92 -15.15 -11.20
N LEU A 143 -6.40 -14.16 -11.91
CA LEU A 143 -6.38 -12.77 -11.47
C LEU A 143 -7.49 -11.98 -12.18
N THR A 144 -8.46 -11.45 -11.42
CA THR A 144 -9.61 -10.74 -12.00
C THR A 144 -10.15 -9.67 -11.04
N SER A 145 -10.59 -8.53 -11.57
CA SER A 145 -11.38 -7.53 -10.86
C SER A 145 -12.88 -7.81 -10.91
N GLY A 146 -13.29 -9.02 -11.33
CA GLY A 146 -14.69 -9.39 -11.54
C GLY A 146 -15.30 -8.69 -12.75
N LEU A 147 -14.53 -8.52 -13.84
CA LEU A 147 -14.95 -7.84 -15.07
C LEU A 147 -15.38 -6.37 -14.83
N GLN A 148 -14.82 -5.75 -13.79
CA GLN A 148 -15.04 -4.34 -13.43
C GLN A 148 -13.70 -3.58 -13.41
N GLU A 149 -13.73 -2.27 -13.21
CA GLU A 149 -12.50 -1.48 -13.08
C GLU A 149 -11.67 -1.91 -11.86
N THR A 150 -12.34 -2.24 -10.75
CA THR A 150 -11.73 -2.67 -9.48
C THR A 150 -12.39 -3.91 -8.91
N ALA A 151 -11.64 -4.75 -8.19
CA ALA A 151 -12.20 -5.93 -7.51
C ALA A 151 -13.34 -5.57 -6.53
N CYS A 152 -13.30 -4.39 -5.91
CA CYS A 152 -14.37 -3.92 -5.03
C CYS A 152 -15.72 -3.79 -5.75
N GLN A 153 -15.72 -3.31 -6.98
CA GLN A 153 -16.93 -3.24 -7.81
C GLN A 153 -17.34 -4.63 -8.31
N GLY A 154 -16.37 -5.51 -8.56
CA GLY A 154 -16.61 -6.88 -9.03
C GLY A 154 -16.96 -7.91 -7.95
N ILE A 155 -17.12 -7.51 -6.67
CA ILE A 155 -17.43 -8.41 -5.55
C ILE A 155 -18.55 -9.42 -5.88
N PRO A 156 -19.69 -9.04 -6.50
CA PRO A 156 -20.75 -9.99 -6.81
C PRO A 156 -20.28 -11.16 -7.69
N LEU A 157 -19.50 -10.87 -8.75
CA LEU A 157 -18.99 -11.91 -9.64
C LEU A 157 -17.82 -12.68 -9.01
N LEU A 158 -16.95 -12.00 -8.25
CA LEU A 158 -15.87 -12.67 -7.52
C LEU A 158 -16.42 -13.74 -6.56
N LYS A 159 -17.52 -13.44 -5.84
CA LYS A 159 -18.20 -14.42 -4.99
C LYS A 159 -18.70 -15.63 -5.80
N GLN A 160 -19.35 -15.39 -6.94
CA GLN A 160 -19.83 -16.47 -7.80
C GLN A 160 -18.68 -17.36 -8.32
N LEU A 161 -17.56 -16.76 -8.74
CA LEU A 161 -16.38 -17.48 -9.19
C LEU A 161 -15.76 -18.32 -8.07
N MET A 162 -15.62 -17.76 -6.87
CA MET A 162 -15.10 -18.47 -5.70
C MET A 162 -16.00 -19.64 -5.28
N GLU A 163 -17.32 -19.47 -5.32
CA GLU A 163 -18.28 -20.55 -5.03
C GLU A 163 -18.23 -21.65 -6.10
N ALA A 164 -18.17 -21.27 -7.37
CA ALA A 164 -18.13 -22.21 -8.48
C ALA A 164 -16.78 -22.93 -8.61
N SER A 165 -15.67 -22.31 -8.19
CA SER A 165 -14.34 -22.91 -8.28
C SER A 165 -14.21 -24.16 -7.39
N LYS A 166 -14.92 -24.20 -6.25
CA LYS A 166 -14.88 -25.32 -5.29
C LYS A 166 -13.43 -25.72 -4.94
N ASP A 167 -12.59 -24.72 -4.70
CA ASP A 167 -11.17 -24.85 -4.39
C ASP A 167 -10.30 -25.52 -5.48
N ARG A 168 -10.85 -25.75 -6.69
CA ARG A 168 -10.09 -26.29 -7.85
C ARG A 168 -9.13 -25.26 -8.46
N ILE A 169 -9.43 -23.98 -8.26
CA ILE A 169 -8.61 -22.85 -8.70
C ILE A 169 -8.76 -21.70 -7.71
N VAL A 170 -7.67 -20.98 -7.43
CA VAL A 170 -7.71 -19.81 -6.55
C VAL A 170 -8.07 -18.58 -7.37
N VAL A 171 -9.20 -17.95 -7.03
CA VAL A 171 -9.63 -16.69 -7.62
C VAL A 171 -9.04 -15.54 -6.81
N MET A 172 -8.14 -14.78 -7.42
CA MET A 172 -7.46 -13.65 -6.80
C MET A 172 -8.07 -12.32 -7.27
N PRO A 173 -8.44 -11.42 -6.34
CA PRO A 173 -8.90 -10.09 -6.71
C PRO A 173 -7.74 -9.28 -7.33
N GLY A 174 -7.95 -8.81 -8.56
CA GLY A 174 -7.06 -7.89 -9.28
C GLY A 174 -7.45 -6.43 -9.10
N ALA A 175 -6.56 -5.51 -9.48
CA ALA A 175 -6.77 -4.05 -9.34
C ALA A 175 -7.09 -3.58 -7.90
N VAL A 176 -6.53 -4.26 -6.91
CA VAL A 176 -6.70 -3.89 -5.50
C VAL A 176 -5.71 -2.77 -5.18
N HIS A 177 -6.22 -1.58 -4.87
CA HIS A 177 -5.40 -0.52 -4.30
C HIS A 177 -5.24 -0.82 -2.80
N PHE A 178 -4.00 -1.06 -2.38
CA PHE A 178 -3.70 -1.25 -0.96
C PHE A 178 -3.66 0.11 -0.26
N PHE A 179 -4.64 0.34 0.62
CA PHE A 179 -4.66 1.50 1.51
C PHE A 179 -4.12 1.11 2.87
N ILE A 180 -3.26 1.96 3.45
CA ILE A 180 -2.79 1.80 4.82
C ILE A 180 -3.74 2.56 5.73
N MET A 181 -4.49 1.83 6.56
CA MET A 181 -5.34 2.41 7.59
C MET A 181 -4.55 2.58 8.89
N GLU A 182 -4.48 3.82 9.40
CA GLU A 182 -4.02 4.12 10.75
C GLU A 182 -5.22 4.42 11.66
N VAL A 183 -5.16 3.95 12.91
CA VAL A 183 -6.19 4.22 13.91
C VAL A 183 -5.54 4.87 15.13
N CYS A 184 -6.07 6.02 15.55
CA CYS A 184 -5.72 6.67 16.81
C CYS A 184 -6.37 5.93 17.99
N VAL A 185 -5.59 5.61 19.02
CA VAL A 185 -6.09 4.87 20.20
C VAL A 185 -5.54 5.46 21.49
N ASP A 186 -6.36 5.46 22.55
CA ASP A 186 -6.01 6.00 23.88
C ASP A 186 -6.09 4.98 25.02
N ASN A 187 -6.44 3.73 24.70
CA ASN A 187 -6.49 2.65 25.66
C ASN A 187 -6.10 1.31 25.00
N LEU A 188 -5.78 0.32 25.83
CA LEU A 188 -5.25 -0.97 25.37
C LEU A 188 -6.29 -1.77 24.58
N GLU A 189 -7.55 -1.72 24.99
CA GLU A 189 -8.63 -2.43 24.33
C GLU A 189 -8.80 -1.93 22.89
N SER A 190 -8.84 -0.61 22.69
CA SER A 190 -8.88 0.00 21.36
C SER A 190 -7.67 -0.35 20.51
N ALA A 191 -6.47 -0.42 21.08
CA ALA A 191 -5.26 -0.82 20.34
C ALA A 191 -5.36 -2.26 19.81
N VAL A 192 -5.81 -3.20 20.65
CA VAL A 192 -6.00 -4.61 20.25
C VAL A 192 -7.15 -4.74 19.25
N ASN A 193 -8.26 -4.04 19.48
CA ASN A 193 -9.43 -4.07 18.59
C ASN A 193 -9.10 -3.48 17.21
N ALA A 194 -8.28 -2.43 17.15
CA ALA A 194 -7.84 -1.84 15.89
C ALA A 194 -7.00 -2.84 15.07
N GLU A 195 -6.04 -3.54 15.69
CA GLU A 195 -5.28 -4.59 15.00
C GLU A 195 -6.19 -5.74 14.51
N LEU A 196 -7.08 -6.25 15.37
CA LEU A 196 -8.04 -7.29 14.99
C LEU A 196 -8.99 -6.84 13.88
N GLY A 197 -9.32 -5.55 13.85
CA GLY A 197 -10.14 -4.91 12.80
C GLY A 197 -9.40 -4.65 11.49
N GLY A 198 -8.11 -4.99 11.40
CA GLY A 198 -7.31 -4.84 10.18
C GLY A 198 -6.60 -3.48 10.03
N ALA A 199 -6.47 -2.70 11.10
CA ALA A 199 -5.57 -1.54 11.08
C ALA A 199 -4.14 -2.00 10.77
N MET A 200 -3.41 -1.21 9.97
CA MET A 200 -2.04 -1.51 9.60
C MET A 200 -1.01 -0.70 10.40
N ARG A 201 -1.49 0.29 11.16
CA ARG A 201 -0.69 1.15 12.04
C ARG A 201 -1.56 1.73 13.16
N LEU A 202 -0.96 1.95 14.32
CA LEU A 202 -1.61 2.69 15.41
C LEU A 202 -0.92 4.04 15.61
N GLU A 203 -1.72 5.07 15.89
CA GLU A 203 -1.25 6.30 16.54
C GLU A 203 -1.66 6.24 18.02
N LEU A 204 -0.67 6.17 18.89
CA LEU A 204 -0.86 6.05 20.33
C LEU A 204 -0.92 7.44 20.95
N CYS A 205 -2.06 7.74 21.54
CA CYS A 205 -2.36 9.02 22.16
C CYS A 205 -2.76 8.85 23.63
N SER A 206 -2.71 9.93 24.40
CA SER A 206 -3.59 10.12 25.55
C SER A 206 -4.59 11.22 25.23
N ALA A 207 -5.67 11.35 26.01
CA ALA A 207 -6.63 12.46 25.91
C ALA A 207 -7.09 12.77 24.45
N LEU A 208 -7.64 11.78 23.74
CA LEU A 208 -8.10 11.97 22.35
C LEU A 208 -9.18 13.06 22.21
N ASN A 209 -10.01 13.25 23.25
CA ASN A 209 -10.99 14.34 23.30
C ASN A 209 -10.36 15.73 23.18
N ASP A 210 -9.08 15.87 23.53
CA ASP A 210 -8.31 17.11 23.44
C ASP A 210 -7.42 17.15 22.18
N GLY A 211 -7.69 16.28 21.20
CA GLY A 211 -6.93 16.14 19.96
C GLY A 211 -5.67 15.29 20.07
N GLY A 212 -5.51 14.53 21.16
CA GLY A 212 -4.37 13.64 21.38
C GLY A 212 -3.18 14.35 22.01
N LEU A 213 -2.67 13.78 23.10
CA LEU A 213 -1.47 14.20 23.84
C LEU A 213 -0.47 13.05 23.93
N THR A 214 0.76 13.33 24.39
CA THR A 214 1.78 12.31 24.62
C THR A 214 1.23 11.21 25.57
N PRO A 215 1.29 9.91 25.21
CA PRO A 215 0.83 8.84 26.08
C PRO A 215 1.84 8.50 27.17
N SER A 216 1.37 7.82 28.22
CA SER A 216 2.29 7.30 29.25
C SER A 216 3.20 6.19 28.70
N ILE A 217 4.42 6.12 29.25
CA ILE A 217 5.38 5.04 28.96
C ILE A 217 4.79 3.66 29.26
N GLY A 218 4.02 3.56 30.36
CA GLY A 218 3.35 2.32 30.75
C GLY A 218 2.38 1.85 29.67
N PHE A 219 1.62 2.78 29.08
CA PHE A 219 0.69 2.45 28.01
C PHE A 219 1.41 1.90 26.76
N LEU A 220 2.44 2.60 26.28
CA LEU A 220 3.25 2.13 25.15
C LEU A 220 3.83 0.73 25.40
N LYS A 221 4.45 0.50 26.56
CA LYS A 221 5.08 -0.80 26.90
C LYS A 221 4.08 -1.95 26.90
N ILE A 222 2.86 -1.72 27.36
CA ILE A 222 1.83 -2.77 27.37
C ILE A 222 1.28 -3.01 25.97
N VAL A 223 1.03 -1.95 25.18
CA VAL A 223 0.59 -2.08 23.78
C VAL A 223 1.62 -2.84 22.94
N LYS A 224 2.91 -2.50 23.03
CA LYS A 224 3.99 -3.19 22.30
C LYS A 224 4.12 -4.68 22.65
N LYS A 225 3.61 -5.12 23.80
CA LYS A 225 3.57 -6.55 24.17
C LYS A 225 2.37 -7.28 23.57
N LYS A 226 1.29 -6.56 23.23
CA LYS A 226 0.00 -7.13 22.83
C LYS A 226 -0.28 -7.00 21.35
N VAL A 227 0.27 -5.97 20.70
CA VAL A 227 0.06 -5.63 19.30
C VAL A 227 1.34 -5.87 18.50
N LYS A 228 1.22 -6.30 17.24
CA LYS A 228 2.32 -6.58 16.31
C LYS A 228 2.48 -5.54 15.21
N ILE A 229 1.40 -4.85 14.83
CA ILE A 229 1.48 -3.73 13.87
C ILE A 229 2.30 -2.56 14.43
N PRO A 230 2.89 -1.70 13.57
CA PRO A 230 3.65 -0.54 14.00
C PRO A 230 2.84 0.43 14.87
N VAL A 231 3.46 0.93 15.93
CA VAL A 231 2.89 1.86 16.92
C VAL A 231 3.66 3.17 16.87
N PHE A 232 3.01 4.20 16.33
CA PHE A 232 3.50 5.56 16.34
C PHE A 232 3.02 6.26 17.60
N VAL A 233 3.81 7.19 18.12
CA VAL A 233 3.50 7.83 19.40
C VAL A 233 3.36 9.33 19.22
N MET A 234 2.24 9.88 19.70
CA MET A 234 2.02 11.32 19.78
C MET A 234 3.07 11.96 20.69
N ILE A 235 3.65 13.08 20.25
CA ILE A 235 4.52 13.95 21.04
C ILE A 235 3.86 15.33 21.06
N ARG A 236 3.03 15.55 22.08
CA ARG A 236 2.26 16.78 22.28
C ARG A 236 2.01 16.99 23.78
N PRO A 237 2.68 17.95 24.42
CA PRO A 237 2.72 18.04 25.88
C PRO A 237 1.44 18.62 26.49
N ARG A 238 0.62 19.36 25.72
CA ARG A 238 -0.60 20.01 26.20
C ARG A 238 -1.63 20.22 25.08
N PRO A 239 -2.91 20.45 25.42
CA PRO A 239 -3.93 20.82 24.44
C PRO A 239 -3.78 22.27 23.97
N GLY A 240 -4.64 22.66 23.01
CA GLY A 240 -4.65 23.99 22.42
C GLY A 240 -3.76 24.10 21.20
N ASP A 241 -3.08 25.25 21.07
CA ASP A 241 -2.19 25.58 19.96
C ASP A 241 -0.95 24.66 19.85
N PHE A 242 -0.15 24.90 18.82
CA PHE A 242 1.10 24.19 18.53
C PHE A 242 2.31 25.13 18.58
N ILE A 243 2.20 26.22 19.35
CA ILE A 243 3.24 27.22 19.57
C ILE A 243 3.80 26.95 20.96
N TYR A 244 4.97 26.32 21.02
CA TYR A 244 5.52 25.83 22.28
C TYR A 244 6.62 26.74 22.83
N SER A 245 6.68 26.85 24.17
CA SER A 245 7.80 27.49 24.84
C SER A 245 9.07 26.64 24.76
N ASP A 246 10.24 27.21 25.07
CA ASP A 246 11.50 26.47 25.10
C ASP A 246 11.44 25.28 26.08
N ASP A 247 10.79 25.45 27.24
CA ASP A 247 10.59 24.40 28.25
C ASP A 247 9.69 23.27 27.71
N GLU A 248 8.62 23.61 26.97
CA GLU A 248 7.74 22.61 26.35
C GLU A 248 8.47 21.82 25.25
N ILE A 249 9.32 22.48 24.47
CA ILE A 249 10.19 21.80 23.50
C ILE A 249 11.21 20.88 24.19
N GLU A 250 11.70 21.24 25.38
CA GLU A 250 12.56 20.37 26.19
C GLU A 250 11.81 19.13 26.68
N ILE A 251 10.58 19.30 27.18
CA ILE A 251 9.70 18.17 27.56
C ILE A 251 9.49 17.22 26.37
N MET A 252 9.10 17.75 25.20
CA MET A 252 8.93 16.97 23.98
C MET A 252 10.22 16.23 23.57
N SER A 253 11.39 16.86 23.78
CA SER A 253 12.69 16.28 23.48
C SER A 253 12.99 15.07 24.38
N GLU A 254 12.68 15.15 25.68
CA GLU A 254 12.85 14.04 26.62
C GLU A 254 11.85 12.91 26.34
N ASP A 255 10.59 13.24 26.04
CA ASP A 255 9.58 12.26 25.67
C ASP A 255 10.02 11.42 24.46
N ILE A 256 10.54 12.06 23.40
CA ILE A 256 11.05 11.35 22.22
C ILE A 256 12.15 10.36 22.61
N LYS A 257 13.12 10.78 23.43
CA LYS A 257 14.25 9.90 23.85
C LYS A 257 13.72 8.68 24.61
N ILE A 258 12.87 8.90 25.60
CA ILE A 258 12.38 7.84 26.48
C ILE A 258 11.45 6.87 25.71
N LEU A 259 10.54 7.40 24.89
CA LEU A 259 9.59 6.58 24.14
C LEU A 259 10.28 5.79 23.02
N LYS A 260 11.35 6.35 22.43
CA LYS A 260 12.24 5.62 21.50
C LYS A 260 12.87 4.41 22.18
N GLU A 261 13.46 4.59 23.37
CA GLU A 261 14.03 3.49 24.16
C GLU A 261 12.98 2.45 24.57
N CYS A 262 11.72 2.86 24.70
CA CYS A 262 10.60 1.99 25.04
C CYS A 262 9.98 1.27 23.83
N GLY A 263 10.52 1.45 22.62
CA GLY A 263 10.15 0.70 21.43
C GLY A 263 9.02 1.31 20.59
N ALA A 264 8.86 2.63 20.62
CA ALA A 264 8.04 3.34 19.63
C ALA A 264 8.59 3.07 18.21
N ASP A 265 7.71 2.78 17.25
CA ASP A 265 8.11 2.50 15.85
C ASP A 265 8.13 3.78 15.00
N GLY A 266 7.58 4.88 15.52
CA GLY A 266 7.52 6.19 14.86
C GLY A 266 6.96 7.26 15.80
N PHE A 267 7.04 8.52 15.36
CA PHE A 267 6.60 9.67 16.15
C PHE A 267 5.64 10.56 15.37
N VAL A 268 4.77 11.25 16.09
CA VAL A 268 3.78 12.17 15.54
C VAL A 268 3.87 13.50 16.28
N PHE A 269 4.23 14.58 15.58
CA PHE A 269 4.25 15.94 16.14
C PHE A 269 4.20 16.99 15.04
N GLY A 270 3.86 18.22 15.39
CA GLY A 270 3.99 19.38 14.52
C GLY A 270 4.06 20.65 15.35
N ILE A 271 4.85 21.61 14.91
CA ILE A 271 5.14 22.83 15.67
C ILE A 271 4.99 24.01 14.70
N THR A 272 4.20 24.99 15.09
CA THR A 272 3.96 26.19 14.30
C THR A 272 4.45 27.43 15.02
N THR A 273 4.81 28.45 14.26
CA THR A 273 5.06 29.79 14.77
C THR A 273 3.74 30.53 15.01
N SER A 274 3.78 31.66 15.72
CA SER A 274 2.63 32.56 15.89
C SER A 274 2.09 33.14 14.57
N GLU A 275 2.90 33.10 13.51
CA GLU A 275 2.54 33.58 12.17
C GLU A 275 1.83 32.51 11.32
N GLY A 276 1.60 31.32 11.87
CA GLY A 276 1.00 30.20 11.14
C GLY A 276 1.96 29.58 10.11
N GLU A 277 3.26 29.60 10.40
CA GLU A 277 4.29 28.93 9.60
C GLU A 277 4.84 27.72 10.35
N VAL A 278 5.52 26.80 9.65
CA VAL A 278 6.21 25.67 10.28
C VAL A 278 7.40 26.20 11.09
N ASP A 279 7.52 25.78 12.36
CA ASP A 279 8.71 26.10 13.15
C ASP A 279 9.87 25.17 12.75
N ILE A 280 10.59 25.57 11.71
CA ILE A 280 11.73 24.82 11.14
C ILE A 280 12.79 24.52 12.20
N LYS A 281 13.07 25.49 13.09
CA LYS A 281 14.13 25.36 14.11
C LYS A 281 13.79 24.26 15.10
N ASN A 282 12.60 24.32 15.70
CA ASN A 282 12.18 23.36 16.72
C ASN A 282 11.84 21.99 16.11
N CYS A 283 11.23 21.95 14.91
CA CYS A 283 11.04 20.69 14.19
C CYS A 283 12.40 20.03 13.89
N SER A 284 13.41 20.76 13.41
CA SER A 284 14.75 20.20 13.16
C SER A 284 15.39 19.62 14.42
N LYS A 285 15.20 20.26 15.58
CA LYS A 285 15.68 19.75 16.88
C LYS A 285 15.06 18.39 17.21
N LEU A 286 13.73 18.27 17.13
CA LEU A 286 13.03 17.02 17.44
C LEU A 286 13.29 15.92 16.40
N MET A 287 13.37 16.27 15.11
CA MET A 287 13.70 15.33 14.04
C MET A 287 15.07 14.67 14.23
N LYS A 288 16.07 15.42 14.76
CA LYS A 288 17.39 14.85 15.09
C LYS A 288 17.30 13.78 16.18
N LEU A 289 16.43 13.95 17.17
CA LEU A 289 16.22 12.97 18.25
C LEU A 289 15.45 11.74 17.74
N ALA A 290 14.44 11.97 16.91
CA ALA A 290 13.63 10.94 16.26
C ALA A 290 14.37 10.19 15.13
N ARG A 291 15.59 10.60 14.76
CA ARG A 291 16.39 9.98 13.68
C ARG A 291 16.38 8.46 13.78
N SER A 292 16.31 7.82 12.61
CA SER A 292 16.10 6.37 12.41
C SER A 292 14.67 5.87 12.61
N HIS A 293 13.72 6.76 12.94
CA HIS A 293 12.30 6.43 13.02
C HIS A 293 11.52 7.35 12.07
N PRO A 294 10.47 6.83 11.41
CA PRO A 294 9.56 7.66 10.63
C PRO A 294 8.79 8.65 11.53
N VAL A 295 8.55 9.84 11.00
CA VAL A 295 7.82 10.91 11.69
C VAL A 295 6.69 11.44 10.81
N THR A 296 5.52 11.64 11.43
CA THR A 296 4.34 12.25 10.83
C THR A 296 4.16 13.67 11.37
N TYR A 297 4.03 14.65 10.46
CA TYR A 297 3.62 16.00 10.82
C TYR A 297 2.11 16.02 11.03
N HIS A 298 1.65 16.23 12.26
CA HIS A 298 0.23 16.08 12.59
C HIS A 298 -0.63 17.28 12.14
N ARG A 299 -1.88 17.33 12.60
CA ARG A 299 -2.88 18.35 12.25
C ARG A 299 -2.57 19.80 12.63
N ALA A 300 -1.44 20.10 13.24
CA ALA A 300 -0.88 21.47 13.19
C ALA A 300 -0.77 22.00 11.75
N PHE A 301 -0.66 21.11 10.76
CA PHE A 301 -0.71 21.49 9.35
C PHE A 301 -2.01 22.21 8.99
N ASP A 302 -3.13 21.85 9.60
CA ASP A 302 -4.43 22.48 9.32
C ASP A 302 -4.54 23.92 9.85
N GLY A 303 -3.54 24.39 10.60
CA GLY A 303 -3.43 25.78 11.07
C GLY A 303 -2.44 26.65 10.31
N VAL A 304 -1.78 26.13 9.26
CA VAL A 304 -0.78 26.91 8.51
C VAL A 304 -1.41 27.89 7.54
N LYS A 305 -0.70 29.00 7.28
CA LYS A 305 -1.15 30.06 6.38
C LYS A 305 -0.98 29.70 4.89
N ASP A 306 0.13 29.05 4.54
CA ASP A 306 0.44 28.63 3.17
C ASP A 306 0.72 27.11 3.16
N PRO A 307 -0.26 26.27 2.77
CA PRO A 307 -0.12 24.83 2.85
C PRO A 307 0.91 24.25 1.88
N LEU A 308 1.10 24.85 0.70
CA LEU A 308 2.07 24.35 -0.28
C LEU A 308 3.49 24.67 0.13
N LYS A 309 3.75 25.91 0.58
CA LYS A 309 5.04 26.30 1.18
C LYS A 309 5.36 25.41 2.39
N SER A 310 4.40 25.25 3.30
CA SER A 310 4.57 24.45 4.53
C SER A 310 4.87 22.98 4.22
N MET A 311 4.22 22.40 3.20
CA MET A 311 4.51 21.04 2.76
C MET A 311 5.97 20.90 2.28
N GLU A 312 6.49 21.84 1.49
CA GLU A 312 7.89 21.80 1.04
C GLU A 312 8.87 21.94 2.22
N GLU A 313 8.57 22.78 3.20
CA GLU A 313 9.36 22.89 4.43
C GLU A 313 9.37 21.58 5.22
N ILE A 314 8.20 20.94 5.39
CA ILE A 314 8.05 19.65 6.06
C ILE A 314 8.80 18.53 5.31
N ILE A 315 8.74 18.51 3.97
CA ILE A 315 9.55 17.60 3.14
C ILE A 315 11.04 17.83 3.39
N SER A 316 11.50 19.09 3.41
CA SER A 316 12.91 19.44 3.60
C SER A 316 13.45 19.03 4.97
N LEU A 317 12.59 19.02 5.99
CA LEU A 317 12.90 18.55 7.34
C LEU A 317 12.98 17.02 7.44
N GLY A 318 12.48 16.30 6.43
CA GLY A 318 12.55 14.85 6.32
C GLY A 318 11.41 14.11 7.01
N PHE A 319 10.23 14.73 7.16
CA PHE A 319 9.02 14.01 7.58
C PHE A 319 8.56 13.04 6.48
N GLN A 320 7.98 11.91 6.88
CA GLN A 320 7.48 10.90 5.93
C GLN A 320 6.01 11.10 5.60
N ARG A 321 5.25 11.76 6.49
CA ARG A 321 3.79 11.94 6.33
C ARG A 321 3.34 13.30 6.85
N ILE A 322 2.24 13.81 6.29
CA ILE A 322 1.45 14.92 6.83
C ILE A 322 0.03 14.39 7.08
N LEU A 323 -0.45 14.49 8.32
CA LEU A 323 -1.85 14.26 8.68
C LEU A 323 -2.61 15.59 8.58
N THR A 324 -3.63 15.65 7.73
CA THR A 324 -4.36 16.90 7.46
C THR A 324 -5.80 16.64 7.06
N SER A 325 -6.70 17.55 7.42
CA SER A 325 -8.08 17.61 6.92
C SER A 325 -8.23 18.57 5.74
N GLY A 326 -7.13 18.96 5.08
CA GLY A 326 -7.11 19.96 4.03
C GLY A 326 -7.47 21.36 4.53
N LEU A 327 -7.05 21.72 5.75
CA LEU A 327 -7.32 23.01 6.39
C LEU A 327 -8.84 23.28 6.58
N GLN A 328 -9.64 22.22 6.65
CA GLN A 328 -11.09 22.27 6.86
C GLN A 328 -11.51 21.49 8.11
N GLY A 329 -12.78 21.58 8.51
CA GLY A 329 -13.31 20.85 9.67
C GLY A 329 -13.27 19.32 9.51
N SER A 330 -13.22 18.82 8.28
CA SER A 330 -13.16 17.39 7.95
C SER A 330 -12.43 17.14 6.63
N ALA A 331 -11.84 15.95 6.47
CA ALA A 331 -11.15 15.57 5.23
C ALA A 331 -12.03 15.70 3.98
N ILE A 332 -13.32 15.38 4.08
CA ILE A 332 -14.23 15.48 2.93
C ILE A 332 -14.42 16.94 2.47
N GLN A 333 -14.47 17.89 3.40
CA GLN A 333 -14.56 19.32 3.09
C GLN A 333 -13.24 19.83 2.49
N GLY A 334 -12.10 19.32 2.97
CA GLY A 334 -10.77 19.68 2.48
C GLY A 334 -10.28 18.89 1.26
N ALA A 335 -11.12 18.04 0.68
CA ALA A 335 -10.75 17.12 -0.41
C ALA A 335 -10.00 17.79 -1.58
N SER A 336 -10.42 19.00 -1.97
CA SER A 336 -9.78 19.76 -3.05
C SER A 336 -8.31 20.07 -2.74
N LEU A 337 -8.03 20.56 -1.53
CA LEU A 337 -6.65 20.86 -1.11
C LEU A 337 -5.85 19.59 -0.88
N LEU A 338 -6.46 18.54 -0.32
CA LEU A 338 -5.82 17.23 -0.16
C LEU A 338 -5.31 16.70 -1.50
N ARG A 339 -6.15 16.73 -2.54
CA ARG A 339 -5.76 16.36 -3.90
C ARG A 339 -4.59 17.20 -4.42
N GLN A 340 -4.67 18.52 -4.24
CA GLN A 340 -3.61 19.43 -4.67
C GLN A 340 -2.27 19.13 -3.98
N LEU A 341 -2.30 18.81 -2.68
CA LEU A 341 -1.11 18.42 -1.91
C LEU A 341 -0.55 17.08 -2.40
N ILE A 342 -1.41 16.08 -2.67
CA ILE A 342 -0.99 14.78 -3.21
C ILE A 342 -0.26 14.97 -4.55
N GLU A 343 -0.89 15.68 -5.49
CA GLU A 343 -0.31 15.95 -6.82
C GLU A 343 1.01 16.72 -6.72
N SER A 344 1.07 17.73 -5.84
CA SER A 344 2.25 18.57 -5.64
C SER A 344 3.38 17.84 -4.90
N SER A 345 3.05 16.91 -4.01
CA SER A 345 4.04 16.10 -3.27
C SER A 345 4.88 15.23 -4.21
N ARG A 346 4.31 14.78 -5.33
CA ARG A 346 4.95 13.86 -6.30
C ARG A 346 5.57 12.63 -5.62
N GLY A 347 4.91 12.11 -4.59
CA GLY A 347 5.35 10.95 -3.82
C GLY A 347 6.53 11.19 -2.87
N ARG A 348 7.01 12.43 -2.73
CA ARG A 348 8.12 12.78 -1.80
C ARG A 348 7.71 12.70 -0.33
N ILE A 349 6.42 12.84 -0.04
CA ILE A 349 5.81 12.71 1.27
C ILE A 349 4.41 12.13 1.13
N ILE A 350 3.96 11.36 2.12
CA ILE A 350 2.61 10.81 2.14
C ILE A 350 1.66 11.87 2.71
N ILE A 351 0.67 12.28 1.93
CA ILE A 351 -0.45 13.08 2.43
C ILE A 351 -1.50 12.12 2.96
N MET A 352 -1.80 12.21 4.25
CA MET A 352 -2.71 11.32 4.95
C MET A 352 -3.97 12.10 5.36
N PRO A 353 -5.10 11.91 4.67
CA PRO A 353 -6.37 12.51 5.05
C PRO A 353 -6.76 12.12 6.48
N GLY A 354 -7.22 13.08 7.27
CA GLY A 354 -7.70 12.88 8.63
C GLY A 354 -8.86 13.79 9.00
N ALA A 355 -9.44 13.55 10.17
CA ALA A 355 -10.65 14.20 10.72
C ALA A 355 -11.97 13.83 10.01
N GLY A 356 -12.85 13.17 10.77
CA GLY A 356 -14.20 12.85 10.36
C GLY A 356 -14.34 11.70 9.35
N ILE A 357 -13.28 10.91 9.13
CA ILE A 357 -13.31 9.74 8.24
C ILE A 357 -14.11 8.61 8.92
N ASN A 358 -15.05 8.03 8.20
CA ASN A 358 -15.91 6.95 8.65
C ASN A 358 -16.26 6.01 7.48
N PRO A 359 -16.89 4.84 7.74
CA PRO A 359 -17.25 3.89 6.68
C PRO A 359 -18.13 4.51 5.58
N GLU A 360 -18.95 5.50 5.90
CA GLU A 360 -19.87 6.14 4.97
C GLU A 360 -19.17 7.08 3.99
N ASN A 361 -18.08 7.75 4.39
CA ASN A 361 -17.40 8.75 3.56
C ASN A 361 -16.03 8.32 3.02
N LEU A 362 -15.44 7.23 3.55
CA LEU A 362 -14.11 6.75 3.15
C LEU A 362 -13.98 6.59 1.63
N HIS A 363 -14.94 5.91 1.01
CA HIS A 363 -14.93 5.65 -0.43
C HIS A 363 -14.98 6.93 -1.28
N ILE A 364 -15.61 8.00 -0.77
CA ILE A 364 -15.67 9.28 -1.46
C ILE A 364 -14.31 9.94 -1.37
N ILE A 365 -13.74 10.04 -0.17
CA ILE A 365 -12.44 10.67 0.08
C ILE A 365 -11.37 10.02 -0.81
N LEU A 366 -11.27 8.68 -0.79
CA LEU A 366 -10.31 7.92 -1.60
C LEU A 366 -10.46 8.13 -3.11
N LYS A 367 -11.64 8.54 -3.58
CA LYS A 367 -11.89 8.79 -5.01
C LYS A 367 -11.54 10.22 -5.42
N VAL A 368 -11.71 11.19 -4.52
CA VAL A 368 -11.60 12.62 -4.84
C VAL A 368 -10.23 13.22 -4.51
N THR A 369 -9.49 12.58 -3.60
CA THR A 369 -8.09 12.91 -3.25
C THR A 369 -7.15 11.95 -3.95
#